data_AF-A0A3Q9ADA7-F1
#
_entry.id   AF-A0A3Q9ADA7-F1
#
_cell.length_a   1.000
_cell.length_b   1.000
_cell.length_c   1.000
_cell.angle_alpha   90.00
_cell.angle_beta   90.00
_cell.angle_gamma   90.00
#
_symmetry.space_group_name_H-M   'P 1'
#
loop_
_entity.id
_entity.type
_entity.pdbx_description
1 polymer ?
#
loop_
_entity_poly.entity_id
_entity_poly.type
_entity_poly.pdbx_seq_one_letter_code
_entity_poly.pdbx_strand_id
1 'polypeptide(L)' 'MRGGVSADIISVAELMTKLFADAKAAGISEDEIEEEIGSAYEAILAAINGPPDFESE' A
#
# COMPACT_ATOMS: atom_id res chain seq x y z
N MET A 1 7.04 -30.36 -13.64
CA MET A 1 7.55 -29.63 -12.46
C MET A 1 6.72 -28.38 -12.28
N ARG A 2 5.83 -28.31 -11.30
CA ARG A 2 5.16 -27.06 -10.93
C ARG A 2 6.15 -26.28 -10.06
N GLY A 3 6.81 -25.27 -10.64
CA GLY A 3 7.63 -24.36 -9.87
C GLY A 3 6.74 -23.71 -8.81
N GLY A 4 7.01 -23.99 -7.54
CA GLY A 4 6.34 -23.30 -6.45
C GLY A 4 6.70 -21.83 -6.57
N VAL A 5 5.72 -20.99 -6.86
CA VAL A 5 5.83 -19.56 -6.59
C VAL A 5 5.82 -19.47 -5.07
N SER A 6 7.00 -19.54 -4.44
CA SER A 6 7.14 -19.06 -3.09
C SER A 6 6.94 -17.55 -3.18
N ALA A 7 5.71 -17.09 -3.01
CA ALA A 7 5.47 -15.68 -2.81
C ALA A 7 6.24 -15.30 -1.54
N ASP A 8 7.26 -14.46 -1.67
CA ASP A 8 7.94 -13.89 -0.51
C ASP A 8 6.87 -13.18 0.32
N ILE A 9 6.55 -13.74 1.49
CA ILE A 9 5.57 -13.16 2.39
C ILE A 9 6.24 -11.95 3.02
N ILE A 10 5.92 -10.78 2.48
CA ILE A 10 6.32 -9.49 3.05
C ILE A 10 5.25 -9.02 4.05
N SER A 11 5.68 -8.47 5.18
CA SER A 11 4.73 -7.82 6.09
C SER A 11 4.20 -6.53 5.48
N VAL A 12 2.97 -6.12 5.84
CA VAL A 12 2.38 -4.85 5.37
C VAL A 12 3.29 -3.67 5.72
N ALA A 13 3.87 -3.65 6.93
CA ALA A 13 4.78 -2.60 7.35
C ALA A 13 6.04 -2.49 6.47
N GLU A 14 6.60 -3.63 6.05
CA GLU A 14 7.77 -3.65 5.17
C GLU A 14 7.41 -3.24 3.74
N LEU A 15 6.23 -3.62 3.24
CA LEU A 15 5.71 -3.12 1.96
C LEU A 15 5.57 -1.60 1.96
N MET A 16 4.94 -1.04 3.01
CA MET A 16 4.75 0.40 3.18
C MET A 16 6.09 1.14 3.17
N THR A 17 7.06 0.64 3.93
CA THR A 17 8.40 1.23 4.01
C THR A 17 9.08 1.30 2.64
N LYS A 18 9.00 0.22 1.84
CA LYS A 18 9.57 0.19 0.49
C LYS A 18 8.85 1.17 -0.45
N LEU A 19 7.52 1.24 -0.36
CA LEU A 19 6.73 2.14 -1.20
C LEU A 19 7.05 3.61 -0.93
N PHE A 20 7.17 4.02 0.34
CA PHE A 20 7.57 5.40 0.68
C PHE A 20 9.00 5.71 0.25
N ALA A 21 9.91 4.74 0.36
CA ALA A 21 11.28 4.91 -0.13
C ALA A 21 11.32 5.11 -1.65
N ASP A 22 10.54 4.36 -2.40
CA ASP A 22 10.42 4.48 -3.86
C ASP A 22 9.75 5.81 -4.26
N ALA A 23 8.70 6.23 -3.55
CA ALA A 23 8.05 7.53 -3.76
C ALA A 23 9.04 8.69 -3.55
N LYS A 24 9.82 8.64 -2.46
CA LYS A 24 10.87 9.63 -2.18
C LYS A 24 11.96 9.63 -3.25
N ALA A 25 12.36 8.47 -3.75
CA ALA A 25 13.33 8.35 -4.84
C ALA A 25 12.78 8.92 -6.16
N ALA A 26 11.46 8.84 -6.38
CA ALA A 26 10.75 9.47 -7.48
C ALA A 26 10.53 10.99 -7.29
N GLY A 27 10.91 11.55 -6.14
CA GLY A 27 10.76 12.97 -5.83
C GLY A 27 9.38 13.35 -5.28
N ILE A 28 8.56 12.37 -4.89
CA ILE A 28 7.26 12.58 -4.26
C ILE A 28 7.48 12.66 -2.75
N SER A 29 7.09 13.77 -2.12
CA SER A 29 7.15 13.92 -0.67
C SER A 29 5.96 13.24 0.02
N GLU A 30 6.15 12.78 1.26
CA GLU A 30 5.05 12.24 2.07
C GLU A 30 3.94 13.28 2.28
N ASP A 31 4.32 14.54 2.51
CA ASP A 31 3.39 15.65 2.71
C ASP A 31 2.45 15.83 1.50
N GLU A 32 2.96 15.70 0.26
CA GLU A 32 2.13 15.76 -0.96
C GLU A 32 1.12 14.62 -1.04
N ILE A 33 1.49 13.42 -0.57
CA ILE A 33 0.59 12.26 -0.54
C ILE A 33 -0.48 12.47 0.54
N GLU A 34 -0.08 12.95 1.71
CA GLU A 34 -1.00 13.17 2.83
C GLU A 34 -1.98 14.32 2.58
N GLU A 35 -1.59 15.35 1.82
CA GLU A 35 -2.47 16.45 1.42
C GLU A 35 -3.58 16.01 0.46
N GLU A 36 -3.28 15.12 -0.50
CA GLU A 36 -4.26 14.66 -1.51
C GLU A 36 -5.11 13.48 -1.03
N ILE A 37 -4.53 12.54 -0.28
CA ILE A 37 -5.17 11.27 0.08
C ILE A 37 -5.53 11.18 1.58
N GLY A 38 -4.99 12.07 2.42
CA GLY A 38 -5.10 11.98 3.87
C GLY A 38 -4.08 11.02 4.42
N SER A 39 -4.48 9.79 4.77
CA SER A 39 -3.55 8.76 5.26
C SER A 39 -3.20 7.77 4.15
N ALA A 40 -1.99 7.87 3.62
CA ALA A 40 -1.47 6.92 2.64
C ALA A 40 -1.54 5.47 3.15
N TYR A 41 -1.30 5.29 4.45
CA TYR A 41 -1.42 3.99 5.11
C TYR A 41 -2.83 3.41 5.02
N GLU A 42 -3.86 4.22 5.30
CA GLU A 42 -5.26 3.77 5.23
C GLU A 42 -5.69 3.48 3.79
N ALA A 43 -5.29 4.31 2.84
CA ALA A 43 -5.60 4.11 1.42
C ALA A 43 -5.01 2.79 0.89
N ILE A 44 -3.76 2.48 1.25
CA ILE A 44 -3.10 1.24 0.83
C ILE A 44 -3.69 0.03 1.56
N LEU A 45 -4.00 0.17 2.84
CA LEU A 45 -4.67 -0.89 3.61
C LEU A 45 -6.05 -1.23 3.02
N ALA A 46 -6.83 -0.21 2.64
CA ALA A 46 -8.11 -0.38 1.96
C ALA A 46 -7.94 -1.03 0.58
N ALA A 47 -6.94 -0.62 -0.21
CA ALA A 47 -6.66 -1.25 -1.51
C ALA A 47 -6.29 -2.74 -1.38
N ILE A 48 -5.58 -3.13 -0.31
CA ILE A 48 -5.21 -4.53 -0.04
C ILE A 48 -6.41 -5.35 0.43
N ASN A 49 -7.20 -4.82 1.37
CA ASN A 49 -8.34 -5.54 1.95
C ASN A 49 -9.57 -5.55 1.03
N GLY A 50 -9.58 -4.71 -0.01
CA GLY A 50 -10.76 -4.41 -0.80
C GLY A 50 -11.56 -3.27 -0.17
N PRO A 51 -12.47 -2.63 -0.95
CA PRO A 51 -13.36 -1.64 -0.38
C PRO A 51 -14.09 -2.26 0.81
N PRO A 52 -14.29 -1.52 1.92
CA PRO A 52 -15.23 -1.98 2.93
C PRO A 52 -16.54 -2.23 2.19
N ASP A 53 -17.17 -3.39 2.43
CA ASP A 53 -18.50 -3.65 1.91
C ASP A 53 -19.33 -2.43 2.27
N PHE A 54 -19.64 -1.58 1.28
CA PHE A 54 -20.67 -0.58 1.45
C PHE A 54 -21.89 -1.45 1.71
N GLU A 55 -22.32 -1.53 2.98
CA GLU A 55 -23.61 -2.12 3.28
C GLU A 55 -24.60 -1.40 2.36
N SER A 56 -25.07 -2.14 1.36
CA SER A 56 -26.03 -1.65 0.39
C SER A 56 -27.30 -1.38 1.17
N GLU A 57 -27.54 -0.09 1.44
CA GLU A 57 -28.83 0.40 1.95
C GLU A 57 -29.99 0.01 1.02
#